data_AF-A0A849E3V4-F1
#
_entry.id   AF-A0A849E3V4-F1
#
_cell.length_a   1.000
_cell.length_b   1.000
_cell.length_c   1.000
_cell.angle_alpha   90.00
_cell.angle_beta   90.00
_cell.angle_gamma   90.00
#
_symmetry.space_group_name_H-M   'P 1'
#
loop_
_entity.id
_entity.type
_entity.pdbx_description
1 polymer ?
#
loop_
_entity_poly.entity_id
_entity_poly.type
_entity_poly.pdbx_seq_one_letter_code
_entity_poly.pdbx_strand_id
1 'polypeptide(L)'
;QRIGLARAMYGDPALLIMDEPNANLDADGEAALVQAVANARKRGATVIVVAHRPSALAAIDTLLMLKDGKQVAFGPKDEVLAKVLQNGPQQGEKRAPARATAPGAMQTASTLSIVSDAGKQP
;
A
#
# COMPACT_ATOMS: atom_id res chain seq x y z
N GLN A 1 19.22 -2.76 4.06
CA GLN A 1 18.64 -1.48 3.61
C GLN A 1 19.63 -0.33 3.41
N ARG A 2 20.25 0.22 4.47
CA ARG A 2 20.90 1.56 4.43
C ARG A 2 22.00 1.72 3.36
N ILE A 3 22.84 0.71 3.15
CA ILE A 3 23.87 0.74 2.09
C ILE A 3 23.23 0.80 0.68
N GLY A 4 22.14 0.06 0.45
CA GLY A 4 21.40 0.08 -0.81
C GLY A 4 20.77 1.46 -1.08
N LEU A 5 20.18 2.07 -0.05
CA LEU A 5 19.66 3.43 -0.13
C LEU A 5 20.77 4.44 -0.46
N ALA A 6 21.91 4.39 0.24
CA ALA A 6 23.04 5.27 -0.01
C ALA A 6 23.57 5.13 -1.45
N ARG A 7 23.65 3.89 -1.97
CA ARG A 7 24.03 3.63 -3.37
C ARG A 7 23.02 4.18 -4.36
N ALA A 8 21.73 4.02 -4.09
CA ALA A 8 20.66 4.52 -4.95
C ALA A 8 20.66 6.05 -5.02
N MET A 9 21.14 6.74 -3.98
CA MET A 9 21.22 8.20 -3.93
C MET A 9 22.54 8.78 -4.48
N TYR A 10 23.55 7.94 -4.75
CA TYR A 10 24.88 8.41 -5.12
C TYR A 10 24.87 9.09 -6.50
N GLY A 11 25.53 10.25 -6.60
CA GLY A 11 25.67 10.98 -7.85
C GLY A 11 24.42 11.76 -8.30
N ASP A 12 23.51 12.06 -7.37
CA ASP A 12 22.33 12.90 -7.60
C ASP A 12 21.47 12.46 -8.80
N PRO A 13 20.91 11.25 -8.77
CA PRO A 13 20.18 10.70 -9.90
C PRO A 13 18.91 11.49 -10.21
N ALA A 14 18.61 11.63 -11.51
CA ALA A 14 17.37 12.26 -11.98
C ALA A 14 16.11 11.39 -11.73
N LEU A 15 16.28 10.08 -11.58
CA LEU A 15 15.21 9.12 -11.28
C LEU A 15 15.67 8.15 -10.19
N LEU A 16 14.91 8.06 -9.11
CA LEU A 16 15.13 7.15 -7.99
C LEU A 16 13.93 6.21 -7.88
N ILE A 17 14.17 4.90 -7.98
CA ILE A 17 13.15 3.86 -7.78
C ILE A 17 13.52 3.07 -6.54
N MET A 18 12.59 2.95 -5.61
CA MET A 18 12.79 2.24 -4.34
C MET A 18 11.67 1.24 -4.12
N ASP A 19 12.05 -0.02 -3.97
CA ASP A 19 11.12 -1.10 -3.62
C ASP A 19 11.23 -1.37 -2.11
N GLU A 20 10.14 -1.10 -1.40
CA GLU A 20 10.01 -1.22 0.06
C GLU A 20 11.20 -0.65 0.87
N PRO A 21 11.58 0.64 0.69
CA PRO A 21 12.77 1.19 1.32
C PRO A 21 12.72 1.23 2.86
N ASN A 22 11.53 1.15 3.45
CA ASN A 22 11.33 1.15 4.90
C ASN A 22 11.52 -0.22 5.57
N ALA A 23 11.60 -1.31 4.81
CA ALA A 23 11.84 -2.62 5.42
C ALA A 23 13.16 -2.58 6.21
N ASN A 24 13.17 -3.08 7.44
CA ASN A 24 14.34 -3.07 8.33
C ASN A 24 14.95 -1.67 8.65
N LEU A 25 14.21 -0.57 8.54
CA LEU A 25 14.62 0.72 9.12
C LEU A 25 14.04 0.88 10.55
N ASP A 26 14.83 1.46 11.43
CA ASP A 26 14.39 2.01 12.71
C ASP A 26 13.83 3.44 12.50
N ALA A 27 13.31 4.07 13.55
CA ALA A 27 12.73 5.41 13.47
C ALA A 27 13.68 6.47 12.90
N ASP A 28 14.97 6.42 13.29
CA ASP A 28 15.99 7.33 12.77
C ASP A 28 16.26 7.08 11.27
N GLY A 29 16.29 5.81 10.85
CA GLY A 29 16.42 5.42 9.46
C GLY A 29 15.24 5.87 8.60
N GLU A 30 14.01 5.73 9.11
CA GLU A 30 12.80 6.21 8.44
C GLU A 30 12.84 7.74 8.27
N ALA A 31 13.20 8.47 9.33
CA ALA A 31 13.35 9.93 9.26
C ALA A 31 14.41 10.35 8.24
N ALA A 32 15.56 9.66 8.22
CA ALA A 32 16.61 9.91 7.24
C ALA A 32 16.14 9.64 5.80
N LEU A 33 15.37 8.57 5.57
CA LEU A 33 14.79 8.28 4.27
C LEU A 33 13.83 9.39 3.82
N VAL A 34 12.94 9.85 4.71
CA VAL A 34 11.99 10.94 4.39
C VAL A 34 12.74 12.20 3.97
N GLN A 35 13.80 12.57 4.69
CA GLN A 35 14.63 13.72 4.35
C GLN A 35 15.38 13.53 3.02
N ALA A 36 15.92 12.33 2.80
CA ALA A 36 16.59 11.96 1.55
C ALA A 36 15.68 12.13 0.33
N VAL A 37 14.46 11.60 0.40
CA VAL A 37 13.45 11.72 -0.66
C VAL A 37 13.07 13.18 -0.89
N ALA A 38 12.83 13.95 0.18
CA ALA A 38 12.51 15.36 0.08
C ALA A 38 13.63 16.16 -0.60
N ASN A 39 14.89 15.89 -0.27
CA ASN A 39 16.05 16.55 -0.87
C ASN A 39 16.23 16.18 -2.35
N ALA A 40 16.07 14.90 -2.71
CA ALA A 40 16.11 14.46 -4.10
C ALA A 40 15.06 15.20 -4.95
N ARG A 41 13.83 15.31 -4.44
CA ARG A 41 12.74 16.04 -5.10
C ARG A 41 13.03 17.54 -5.25
N LYS A 42 13.57 18.20 -4.22
CA LYS A 42 13.96 19.62 -4.29
C LYS A 42 14.99 19.92 -5.38
N ARG A 43 15.82 18.94 -5.72
CA ARG A 43 16.78 19.04 -6.84
C ARG A 43 16.17 18.75 -8.21
N GLY A 44 14.89 18.38 -8.27
CA GLY A 44 14.19 18.03 -9.49
C GLY A 44 14.21 16.54 -9.85
N ALA A 45 14.70 15.67 -8.95
CA ALA A 45 14.66 14.23 -9.20
C ALA A 45 13.23 13.69 -9.08
N THR A 46 12.87 12.77 -9.97
CA THR A 46 11.65 11.97 -9.86
C THR A 46 11.90 10.81 -8.91
N VAL A 47 11.03 10.60 -7.93
CA VAL A 47 11.14 9.52 -6.96
C VAL A 47 9.91 8.62 -7.03
N ILE A 48 10.12 7.35 -7.34
CA ILE A 48 9.09 6.31 -7.34
C ILE A 48 9.37 5.40 -6.16
N VAL A 49 8.36 5.21 -5.31
CA VAL A 49 8.46 4.33 -4.16
C VAL A 49 7.32 3.34 -4.16
N VAL A 50 7.67 2.06 -4.06
CA VAL A 50 6.73 0.97 -3.86
C VAL A 50 6.69 0.67 -2.35
N ALA A 51 5.52 0.76 -1.74
CA ALA A 51 5.34 0.45 -0.33
C ALA A 51 3.94 -0.08 -0.03
N HIS A 52 3.86 -1.01 0.90
CA HIS A 52 2.60 -1.58 1.38
C HIS A 52 1.89 -0.73 2.45
N ARG A 53 2.58 0.28 3.02
CA ARG A 53 2.03 1.16 4.06
C ARG A 53 2.13 2.62 3.63
N PRO A 54 1.00 3.30 3.32
CA PRO A 54 1.00 4.72 2.91
C PRO A 54 1.59 5.67 3.95
N SER A 55 1.47 5.34 5.25
CA SER A 55 2.01 6.12 6.37
C SER A 55 3.53 6.26 6.32
N ALA A 56 4.20 5.34 5.64
CA ALA A 56 5.65 5.23 5.65
C ALA A 56 6.31 6.27 4.71
N LEU A 57 5.52 7.03 3.95
CA LEU A 57 6.01 7.94 2.89
C LEU A 57 5.20 9.24 2.87
N ALA A 58 5.22 9.96 4.00
CA ALA A 58 4.54 11.25 4.16
C ALA A 58 4.87 12.26 3.03
N ALA A 59 6.09 12.19 2.48
CA ALA A 59 6.63 13.10 1.47
C ALA A 59 6.18 12.83 0.02
N ILE A 60 5.25 11.89 -0.21
CA ILE A 60 4.69 11.61 -1.54
C ILE A 60 3.53 12.55 -1.88
N ASP A 61 3.50 12.98 -3.14
CA ASP A 61 2.50 13.89 -3.68
C ASP A 61 1.44 13.14 -4.51
N THR A 62 1.86 12.11 -5.25
CA THR A 62 1.04 11.34 -6.19
C THR A 62 1.06 9.87 -5.80
N LEU A 63 -0.10 9.21 -5.80
CA LEU A 63 -0.25 7.81 -5.42
C LEU A 63 -0.81 7.00 -6.58
N LEU A 64 -0.15 5.89 -6.90
CA LEU A 64 -0.63 4.86 -7.82
C LEU A 64 -1.04 3.63 -7.01
N MET A 65 -2.29 3.20 -7.18
CA MET A 65 -2.77 1.96 -6.59
C MET A 65 -2.92 0.89 -7.66
N LEU A 66 -2.30 -0.26 -7.41
CA LEU A 66 -2.40 -1.45 -8.23
C LEU A 66 -3.17 -2.54 -7.49
N LYS A 67 -4.04 -3.25 -8.20
CA LYS A 67 -4.71 -4.48 -7.74
C LYS A 67 -4.73 -5.48 -8.89
N ASP A 68 -4.31 -6.71 -8.63
CA ASP A 68 -4.26 -7.80 -9.63
C ASP A 68 -3.52 -7.38 -10.93
N GLY A 69 -2.42 -6.63 -10.78
CA GLY A 69 -1.62 -6.10 -11.89
C GLY A 69 -2.27 -4.96 -12.69
N LYS A 70 -3.42 -4.44 -12.26
CA LYS A 70 -4.15 -3.36 -12.93
C LYS A 70 -4.16 -2.09 -12.08
N GLN A 71 -4.09 -0.94 -12.75
CA GLN A 71 -4.30 0.36 -12.11
C GLN A 71 -5.75 0.49 -11.64
N VAL A 72 -5.92 0.70 -10.34
CA VAL A 72 -7.23 0.96 -9.72
C VAL A 72 -7.45 2.44 -9.50
N ALA A 73 -6.40 3.17 -9.11
CA ALA A 73 -6.46 4.61 -8.90
C ALA A 73 -5.10 5.26 -9.12
N PHE A 74 -5.10 6.50 -9.59
CA PHE A 74 -3.91 7.33 -9.77
C PHE A 74 -4.29 8.81 -9.58
N GLY A 75 -3.48 9.57 -8.87
CA GLY A 75 -3.71 10.99 -8.64
C GLY A 75 -3.06 11.50 -7.36
N PRO A 76 -3.44 12.71 -6.90
CA PRO A 76 -2.95 13.27 -5.64
C PRO A 76 -3.18 12.29 -4.48
N LYS A 77 -2.17 12.12 -3.62
CA LYS A 77 -2.18 11.16 -2.51
C LYS A 77 -3.47 11.24 -1.68
N ASP A 78 -3.86 12.44 -1.30
CA ASP A 78 -5.00 12.66 -0.40
C ASP A 78 -6.33 12.29 -1.07
N GLU A 79 -6.48 12.56 -2.37
CA GLU A 79 -7.66 12.18 -3.14
C GLU A 79 -7.77 10.65 -3.32
N VAL A 80 -6.64 10.00 -3.63
CA VAL A 80 -6.62 8.55 -3.82
C VAL A 80 -6.86 7.84 -2.49
N LEU A 81 -6.23 8.31 -1.40
CA LEU A 81 -6.41 7.73 -0.08
C LEU A 81 -7.85 7.91 0.41
N ALA A 82 -8.48 9.08 0.18
CA ALA A 82 -9.89 9.30 0.47
C ALA A 82 -10.79 8.30 -0.27
N LYS A 83 -10.56 8.10 -1.58
CA LYS A 83 -11.32 7.13 -2.39
C LYS A 83 -11.16 5.69 -1.90
N VAL A 84 -9.98 5.31 -1.41
CA VAL A 84 -9.71 3.95 -0.94
C VAL A 84 -10.28 3.71 0.46
N LEU A 85 -10.12 4.68 1.37
CA LEU A 85 -10.63 4.56 2.74
C LEU A 85 -12.16 4.65 2.80
N GLN A 86 -12.78 5.43 1.90
CA GLN A 86 -14.25 5.50 1.77
C GLN A 86 -14.82 4.22 1.12
N ASN A 87 -14.07 3.59 0.21
CA ASN A 87 -14.41 2.30 -0.39
C ASN A 87 -13.77 1.14 0.38
N GLY A 88 -14.01 1.06 1.70
CA GLY A 88 -13.70 -0.14 2.50
C GLY A 88 -14.16 -1.41 1.77
N PRO A 89 -13.50 -2.57 1.97
CA PRO A 89 -13.46 -3.67 1.00
C PRO A 89 -14.85 -4.15 0.60
N GLN A 90 -15.40 -3.57 -0.47
CA GLN A 90 -16.58 -4.10 -1.15
C GLN A 90 -16.11 -5.19 -2.10
N GLN A 91 -15.76 -6.34 -1.54
CA GLN A 91 -15.80 -7.62 -2.24
C GLN A 91 -17.00 -8.39 -1.71
N GLY A 92 -18.02 -8.51 -2.57
CA GLY A 92 -19.26 -9.21 -2.30
C GLY A 92 -20.21 -9.12 -3.49
N GLU A 93 -19.84 -9.81 -4.58
CA GLU A 93 -20.72 -10.41 -5.58
C GLU A 93 -21.90 -9.58 -6.14
N LYS A 94 -21.67 -8.86 -7.24
CA LYS A 94 -22.72 -8.68 -8.27
C LYS A 94 -22.85 -9.98 -9.06
N ARG A 95 -23.59 -10.96 -8.53
CA ARG A 95 -24.11 -12.08 -9.33
C ARG A 95 -25.56 -11.75 -9.72
N ALA A 96 -25.83 -11.82 -11.02
CA ALA A 96 -27.13 -11.55 -11.64
C ALA A 96 -28.24 -12.48 -11.12
N PRO A 97 -29.54 -12.13 -11.28
CA PRO A 97 -30.61 -12.62 -10.41
C PRO A 97 -31.11 -14.01 -10.84
N ALA A 98 -31.02 -14.98 -9.93
CA ALA A 98 -31.76 -16.23 -10.03
C ALA A 98 -32.96 -16.19 -9.09
N ARG A 99 -34.13 -16.06 -9.72
CA ARG A 99 -35.49 -16.52 -9.37
C ARG A 99 -35.85 -16.81 -7.89
N ALA A 100 -36.97 -16.19 -7.51
CA ALA A 100 -37.67 -16.20 -6.23
C ALA A 100 -38.01 -17.58 -5.63
N THR A 101 -37.93 -17.66 -4.30
CA THR A 101 -38.95 -18.18 -3.37
C THR A 101 -38.76 -17.55 -1.97
N ALA A 102 -39.87 -17.22 -1.30
CA ALA A 102 -39.96 -16.66 0.06
C ALA A 102 -40.64 -17.70 0.99
N PRO A 103 -40.90 -17.41 2.30
CA PRO A 103 -40.05 -16.82 3.34
C PRO A 103 -39.98 -17.73 4.60
N GLY A 104 -38.98 -17.56 5.47
CA GLY A 104 -39.06 -18.16 6.81
C GLY A 104 -37.78 -18.08 7.64
N ALA A 105 -37.96 -17.63 8.89
CA ALA A 105 -37.05 -17.70 10.04
C ALA A 105 -35.83 -16.75 10.08
N MET A 106 -35.96 -15.74 10.94
CA MET A 106 -34.88 -14.94 11.50
C MET A 106 -34.04 -15.79 12.46
N GLN A 107 -32.72 -15.89 12.25
CA GLN A 107 -31.73 -16.05 13.33
C GLN A 107 -30.25 -15.97 12.90
N THR A 108 -29.47 -15.35 13.80
CA THR A 108 -28.02 -15.46 14.13
C THR A 108 -26.94 -14.95 13.16
N ALA A 109 -25.95 -14.23 13.71
CA ALA A 109 -24.57 -14.70 13.76
C ALA A 109 -23.64 -13.73 14.53
N SER A 110 -23.02 -14.23 15.59
CA SER A 110 -21.82 -13.67 16.21
C SER A 110 -20.61 -14.55 15.88
N THR A 111 -19.48 -13.89 15.59
CA THR A 111 -18.08 -14.28 15.90
C THR A 111 -17.31 -15.27 15.02
N LEU A 112 -16.28 -14.71 14.36
CA LEU A 112 -14.88 -15.14 14.11
C LEU A 112 -14.51 -16.64 13.95
N SER A 113 -13.81 -16.95 12.85
CA SER A 113 -12.97 -18.16 12.72
C SER A 113 -11.68 -17.89 11.92
N ILE A 114 -10.53 -18.30 12.49
CA ILE A 114 -9.19 -18.39 11.88
C ILE A 114 -8.94 -19.87 11.52
N VAL A 115 -8.33 -20.16 10.36
CA VAL A 115 -7.51 -21.36 10.07
C VAL A 115 -6.60 -21.02 8.86
N SER A 116 -5.34 -21.45 8.73
CA SER A 116 -4.59 -22.51 9.41
C SER A 116 -3.07 -22.29 9.27
N ASP A 117 -2.31 -22.65 10.31
CA ASP A 117 -0.89 -23.02 10.24
C ASP A 117 -0.79 -24.56 10.25
N ALA A 118 0.15 -25.11 9.48
CA ALA A 118 0.65 -26.48 9.61
C ALA A 118 1.93 -26.65 8.77
N GLY A 119 3.10 -26.58 9.42
CA GLY A 119 4.36 -26.93 8.76
C GLY A 119 5.66 -26.77 9.55
N LYS A 120 5.73 -27.18 10.82
CA LYS A 120 6.97 -27.42 11.60
C LYS A 120 6.73 -28.76 12.33
N GLN A 121 7.56 -29.81 12.39
CA GLN A 121 9.02 -30.07 12.40
C GLN A 121 9.19 -31.64 12.33
N PRO A 122 10.30 -32.34 12.67
CA PRO A 122 11.62 -31.96 13.23
C PRO A 122 12.76 -31.84 12.21
#